data_AF-Q4C1E2-F1
#
_entry.id   AF-Q4C1E2-F1
#
_cell.length_a   1.000
_cell.length_b   1.000
_cell.length_c   1.000
_cell.angle_alpha   90.00
_cell.angle_beta   90.00
_cell.angle_gamma   90.00
#
_symmetry.space_group_name_H-M   'P 1'
#
loop_
_entity.id
_entity.type
_entity.pdbx_description
1 polymer ?
#
loop_
_entity_poly.entity_id
_entity_poly.type
_entity_poly.pdbx_seq_one_letter_code
_entity_poly.pdbx_strand_id
1 'polypeptide(L)' 'MLRFLTIMLERSVIMLKNPMEPATVLSISIGSILLAITTYAVYTAFGPPSAQLSDPFEDHED' A
#
# COMPACT_ATOMS: atom_id res chain seq x y z
N MET A 1 36.95 12.80 21.30
CA MET A 1 36.50 13.29 19.97
C MET A 1 36.51 12.18 18.93
N LEU A 2 37.66 11.55 18.65
CA LEU A 2 37.76 10.51 17.60
C LEU A 2 36.86 9.28 17.81
N ARG A 3 36.73 8.81 19.06
CA ARG A 3 35.86 7.68 19.43
C ARG A 3 34.36 7.96 19.22
N PHE A 4 33.95 9.23 19.29
CA PHE A 4 32.56 9.63 19.01
C PHE A 4 32.27 9.62 17.51
N LEU A 5 33.24 10.08 16.71
CA LEU A 5 33.15 10.04 15.25
C LEU A 5 33.07 8.60 14.73
N THR A 6 33.88 7.68 15.29
CA THR A 6 33.81 6.26 14.93
C THR A 6 32.46 5.64 15.28
N ILE A 7 31.89 5.93 16.45
CA ILE A 7 30.55 5.44 16.82
C ILE A 7 29.48 5.98 15.87
N MET A 8 29.53 7.26 15.49
CA MET A 8 28.58 7.82 14.52
C MET A 8 28.71 7.17 13.14
N LEU A 9 29.94 6.88 12.71
CA LEU A 9 30.22 6.23 11.43
C LEU A 9 29.75 4.77 11.42
N GLU A 10 29.95 4.04 12.51
CA GLU A 10 29.46 2.65 12.62
C GLU A 10 27.92 2.62 12.70
N ARG A 11 27.30 3.57 13.41
CA ARG A 11 25.84 3.70 13.50
C ARG A 11 25.20 3.98 12.14
N SER A 12 25.79 4.86 11.33
CA SER A 12 25.26 5.16 9.99
C SER A 12 25.44 3.98 9.03
N VAL A 13 26.55 3.24 9.12
CA VAL A 13 26.78 2.02 8.34
C VAL A 13 25.82 0.90 8.75
N ILE A 14 25.55 0.72 10.04
CA ILE A 14 24.57 -0.26 10.55
C ILE A 14 23.15 0.09 10.06
N MET A 15 22.80 1.38 10.06
CA MET A 15 21.51 1.84 9.55
C MET A 15 21.35 1.55 8.04
N LEU A 16 22.44 1.65 7.28
CA LEU A 16 22.45 1.31 5.85
C LEU A 16 22.47 -0.20 5.58
N LYS A 17 23.06 -1.00 6.48
CA LYS A 17 23.30 -2.44 6.27
C LYS A 17 22.19 -3.36 6.77
N ASN A 18 21.21 -2.86 7.52
CA ASN A 18 20.08 -3.67 8.00
C ASN A 18 18.90 -3.60 7.02
N PRO A 19 18.72 -4.58 6.10
CA PRO A 19 17.55 -4.61 5.24
C PRO A 19 16.29 -4.83 6.08
N MET A 20 15.15 -4.36 5.55
CA MET A 20 13.85 -4.66 6.15
C MET A 20 13.65 -6.16 6.24
N GLU A 21 13.11 -6.62 7.36
CA GLU A 21 12.85 -8.03 7.58
C GLU A 21 11.85 -8.55 6.52
N PRO A 22 12.09 -9.72 5.90
CA PRO A 22 11.28 -10.20 4.77
C PRO A 22 9.79 -10.32 5.06
N ALA A 23 9.38 -10.75 6.26
CA ALA A 23 7.98 -10.81 6.64
C ALA A 23 7.35 -9.41 6.67
N THR A 24 8.09 -8.39 7.12
CA THR A 24 7.63 -6.98 7.07
C THR A 24 7.39 -6.53 5.63
N VAL A 25 8.31 -6.82 4.72
CA VAL A 25 8.17 -6.48 3.28
C VAL A 25 6.97 -7.21 2.68
N LEU A 26 6.80 -8.49 3.00
CA LEU A 26 5.67 -9.30 2.56
C LEU A 26 4.34 -8.75 3.08
N SER A 27 4.25 -8.41 4.37
CA SER A 27 3.04 -7.84 4.97
C SER A 27 2.63 -6.53 4.33
N ILE A 28 3.59 -5.62 4.07
CA ILE A 28 3.31 -4.35 3.39
C ILE A 28 2.86 -4.59 1.95
N SER A 29 3.48 -5.54 1.25
CA SER A 29 3.12 -5.87 -0.14
C SER A 29 1.69 -6.43 -0.24
N ILE A 30 1.32 -7.35 0.65
CA ILE A 30 -0.04 -7.88 0.69
C ILE A 30 -1.03 -6.77 1.08
N GLY A 31 -0.70 -5.96 2.09
CA GLY A 31 -1.54 -4.84 2.53
C GLY A 31 -1.78 -3.80 1.43
N SER A 32 -0.76 -3.47 0.63
CA SER A 32 -0.89 -2.50 -0.47
C SER A 32 -1.73 -3.05 -1.62
N ILE A 33 -1.60 -4.34 -1.95
CA ILE A 33 -2.45 -5.02 -2.95
C ILE A 33 -3.90 -5.01 -2.48
N LEU A 34 -4.17 -5.36 -1.22
CA LEU A 34 -5.52 -5.32 -0.66
C LEU A 34 -6.11 -3.91 -0.76
N LEU A 35 -5.37 -2.89 -0.33
CA LEU A 35 -5.82 -1.50 -0.42
C LEU A 35 -6.10 -1.07 -1.86
N ALA A 36 -5.26 -1.49 -2.81
CA ALA A 36 -5.43 -1.18 -4.23
C ALA A 36 -6.71 -1.80 -4.78
N ILE A 37 -6.94 -3.09 -4.50
CA ILE A 37 -8.16 -3.80 -4.94
C ILE A 37 -9.40 -3.18 -4.31
N THR A 38 -9.38 -2.91 -3.00
CA THR A 38 -10.50 -2.28 -2.30
C THR A 38 -10.80 -0.89 -2.88
N THR A 39 -9.79 -0.06 -3.06
CA THR A 39 -9.97 1.28 -3.64
C THR A 39 -10.48 1.20 -5.07
N TYR A 40 -9.97 0.27 -5.87
CA TYR A 40 -10.42 0.06 -7.25
C TYR A 40 -11.88 -0.41 -7.31
N ALA A 41 -12.29 -1.32 -6.41
CA ALA A 41 -13.68 -1.77 -6.31
C ALA A 41 -14.61 -0.61 -5.95
N VAL A 42 -14.25 0.21 -4.97
CA VAL A 42 -15.01 1.41 -4.58
C VAL A 42 -15.10 2.40 -5.73
N TYR A 43 -13.99 2.68 -6.41
CA TYR A 43 -13.96 3.57 -7.58
C TYR A 43 -14.83 3.06 -8.73
N THR A 44 -14.87 1.74 -8.95
CA THR A 44 -15.69 1.14 -10.01
C THR A 44 -17.17 1.17 -9.65
N ALA A 45 -17.52 0.89 -8.39
CA ALA A 45 -18.91 0.83 -7.93
C ALA A 45 -19.56 2.21 -7.78
N PHE A 46 -18.80 3.25 -7.40
CA PHE A 46 -19.34 4.57 -7.06
C PHE A 46 -18.70 5.75 -7.80
N GLY A 47 -17.65 5.51 -8.60
CA GLY A 47 -16.99 6.55 -9.38
C GLY A 47 -17.59 6.71 -10.79
N PRO A 48 -16.94 7.50 -11.67
CA PRO A 48 -17.39 7.69 -13.05
C PRO A 48 -17.73 6.40 -13.83
N PRO A 49 -17.02 5.27 -13.64
CA PRO A 49 -17.36 4.01 -14.31
C PRO A 49 -18.72 3.41 -13.90
N SER A 50 -19.28 3.79 -12.74
CA SER A 50 -20.52 3.19 -12.24
C SER A 50 -21.71 3.46 -13.16
N ALA A 51 -21.68 4.56 -13.93
CA ALA A 51 -22.71 4.91 -14.91
C ALA A 51 -22.81 3.93 -16.09
N GLN A 52 -21.81 3.05 -16.28
CA GLN A 52 -21.83 2.00 -17.28
C GLN A 52 -22.40 0.69 -16.73
N LEU A 53 -22.68 0.60 -15.43
CA LEU A 53 -23.28 -0.55 -14.80
C LEU A 53 -24.80 -0.46 -14.99
N SER A 54 -25.41 -1.55 -15.46
CA SER A 54 -26.87 -1.65 -15.59
C SER A 54 -27.51 -1.46 -14.23
N ASP A 55 -28.50 -0.57 -14.14
CA ASP A 55 -29.30 -0.42 -12.94
C ASP A 55 -30.33 -1.57 -12.88
N PRO A 56 -30.26 -2.47 -11.89
CA PRO A 56 -31.17 -3.61 -11.78
C PRO A 56 -32.61 -3.21 -11.41
N PHE A 57 -32.87 -1.95 -11.08
CA PHE A 57 -34.19 -1.44 -10.74
C PHE A 57 -34.90 -0.76 -11.91
N GLU A 58 -34.16 -0.38 -12.97
CA GLU A 58 -34.71 0.27 -14.17
C GLU A 58 -35.70 -0.66 -14.92
N ASP A 59 -35.44 -1.97 -14.91
CA ASP A 59 -36.30 -3.02 -15.50
C ASP A 59 -37.57 -3.31 -14.68
N HIS A 60 -37.81 -2.57 -13.60
CA HIS A 60 -38.92 -2.77 -12.66
C HIS A 60 -39.83 -1.55 -12.51
N GLU A 61 -39.67 -0.53 -13.35
CA GLU A 61 -40.45 0.72 -13.30
C GLU A 61 -41.77 0.68 -14.11
N ASP A 62 -42.17 -0.49 -14.62
CA ASP A 62 -43.40 -0.73 -15.41
C ASP A 62 -44.53 -1.43 -14.63
#